data_AF-A0AAV7XWX7-F1
#
_entry.id   AF-A0AAV7XWX7-F1
#
_cell.length_a   1.000
_cell.length_b   1.000
_cell.length_c   1.000
_cell.angle_alpha   90.00
_cell.angle_beta   90.00
_cell.angle_gamma   90.00
#
_symmetry.space_group_name_H-M   'P 1'
#
loop_
_entity.id
_entity.type
_entity.pdbx_description
1 polymer ?
#
loop_
_entity_poly.entity_id
_entity_poly.type
_entity_poly.pdbx_seq_one_letter_code
_entity_poly.pdbx_strand_id
1 'polypeptide(L)'
;MSSFRSNKLARFLQNLPGFKTFGEYSILPFLFLGGAALEYVMIHWHFGEVNFYRTFKRRQAQERAQTIVENYLSKKSEEKNQ
;
A
#
# COMPACT_ATOMS: atom_id res chain seq x y z
N MET A 1 -6.09 -14.09 -32.35
CA MET A 1 -6.43 -13.40 -31.09
C MET A 1 -5.65 -14.06 -29.96
N SER A 2 -4.75 -13.34 -29.30
CA SER A 2 -3.78 -13.89 -28.36
C SER A 2 -4.44 -14.43 -27.09
N SER A 3 -4.25 -15.70 -26.77
CA SER A 3 -4.53 -16.20 -25.42
C SER A 3 -3.54 -17.27 -25.01
N PHE A 4 -2.45 -16.85 -24.37
CA PHE A 4 -1.72 -17.71 -23.45
C PHE A 4 -2.58 -17.91 -22.19
N ARG A 5 -3.73 -18.58 -22.36
CA ARG A 5 -4.62 -18.91 -21.26
C ARG A 5 -4.00 -20.14 -20.61
N SER A 6 -3.28 -19.97 -19.50
CA SER A 6 -2.79 -21.09 -18.70
C SER A 6 -4.00 -21.98 -18.36
N ASN A 7 -4.07 -23.16 -18.99
CA ASN A 7 -5.20 -24.08 -18.87
C ASN A 7 -5.47 -24.46 -17.41
N LYS A 8 -4.45 -24.40 -16.55
CA LYS A 8 -4.58 -24.64 -15.11
C LYS A 8 -5.30 -23.50 -14.40
N LEU A 9 -4.94 -22.25 -14.66
CA LEU A 9 -5.64 -21.09 -14.07
C LEU A 9 -7.10 -21.03 -14.53
N ALA A 10 -7.36 -21.24 -15.82
CA ALA A 10 -8.71 -21.21 -16.35
C ALA A 10 -9.61 -22.28 -15.71
N ARG A 11 -9.08 -23.49 -15.49
CA ARG A 11 -9.81 -24.58 -14.85
C ARG A 11 -10.05 -24.33 -13.35
N PHE A 12 -9.08 -23.71 -12.67
CA PHE A 12 -9.23 -23.32 -11.27
C PHE A 12 -10.30 -22.25 -11.08
N LEU A 13 -10.32 -21.24 -11.97
CA LEU A 13 -11.34 -20.19 -11.96
C LEU A 13 -12.75 -20.71 -12.33
N GLN A 14 -12.85 -21.68 -13.24
CA GLN A 14 -14.13 -22.32 -13.58
C GLN A 14 -14.71 -23.19 -12.48
N ASN A 15 -13.88 -23.69 -11.55
CA ASN A 15 -14.32 -24.48 -10.40
C ASN A 15 -14.88 -23.62 -9.25
N LEU A 16 -14.82 -22.29 -9.35
CA LEU A 16 -15.37 -21.41 -8.33
C LEU A 16 -16.91 -21.35 -8.44
N PRO A 17 -17.65 -21.54 -7.32
CA PRO A 17 -19.09 -21.37 -7.31
C PRO A 17 -19.40 -19.88 -7.56
N GLY A 18 -20.01 -19.59 -8.71
CA GLY A 18 -20.28 -18.22 -9.15
C GLY A 18 -19.69 -17.85 -10.51
N PHE A 19 -18.74 -18.62 -11.05
CA PHE A 19 -18.19 -18.34 -12.39
C PHE A 19 -19.23 -18.42 -13.51
N LYS A 20 -20.19 -19.35 -13.39
CA LYS A 20 -21.31 -19.47 -14.34
C LYS A 20 -22.30 -18.30 -14.29
N THR A 21 -22.44 -17.62 -13.16
CA THR A 21 -23.40 -16.52 -12.97
C THR A 21 -22.77 -15.13 -13.10
N PHE A 22 -21.52 -14.95 -12.68
CA PHE A 22 -20.81 -13.66 -12.67
C PHE A 22 -19.73 -13.54 -13.76
N GLY A 23 -19.38 -14.63 -14.45
CA GLY A 23 -18.43 -14.61 -15.58
C GLY A 23 -17.08 -14.01 -15.18
N GLU A 24 -16.60 -13.03 -15.96
CA GLU A 24 -15.32 -12.35 -15.76
C GLU A 24 -15.21 -11.60 -14.42
N TYR A 25 -16.34 -11.17 -13.84
CA TYR A 25 -16.37 -10.47 -12.55
C TYR A 25 -16.17 -11.37 -11.33
N SER A 26 -16.06 -12.68 -11.52
CA SER A 26 -15.88 -13.65 -10.43
C SER A 26 -14.55 -13.49 -9.68
N ILE A 27 -13.57 -12.81 -10.29
CA ILE A 27 -12.28 -12.49 -9.65
C ILE A 27 -12.38 -11.31 -8.69
N LEU A 28 -13.41 -10.48 -8.81
CA LEU A 28 -13.59 -9.26 -8.03
C LEU A 28 -13.57 -9.51 -6.51
N PRO A 29 -14.32 -10.49 -5.96
CA PRO A 29 -14.25 -10.77 -4.52
C PRO A 29 -12.84 -11.23 -4.09
N PHE A 30 -12.11 -11.97 -4.92
CA PHE A 30 -10.74 -12.38 -4.61
C PHE A 30 -9.76 -11.22 -4.62
N LEU A 31 -9.92 -10.28 -5.55
CA LEU A 31 -9.13 -9.05 -5.58
C LEU A 31 -9.42 -8.19 -4.35
N PHE A 32 -10.68 -8.09 -3.94
CA PHE A 32 -11.06 -7.35 -2.75
C PHE A 32 -10.49 -7.98 -1.46
N LEU A 33 -10.67 -9.30 -1.29
CA LEU A 33 -10.09 -10.03 -0.16
C LEU A 33 -8.55 -9.97 -0.19
N GLY A 34 -7.94 -10.06 -1.37
CA GLY A 34 -6.50 -9.92 -1.54
C GLY A 34 -5.99 -8.52 -1.17
N GLY A 35 -6.72 -7.47 -1.54
CA GLY A 35 -6.42 -6.10 -1.14
C GLY A 35 -6.52 -5.92 0.38
N ALA A 36 -7.59 -6.39 0.99
CA ALA A 36 -7.76 -6.37 2.45
C ALA A 36 -6.69 -7.21 3.17
N ALA A 37 -6.30 -8.36 2.61
CA ALA A 37 -5.22 -9.19 3.14
C ALA A 37 -3.86 -8.48 3.02
N LEU A 38 -3.61 -7.74 1.94
CA LEU A 38 -2.40 -6.95 1.79
C LEU A 38 -2.34 -5.83 2.84
N GLU A 39 -3.43 -5.11 3.06
CA GLU A 39 -3.53 -4.12 4.13
C GLU A 39 -3.32 -4.76 5.51
N TYR A 40 -3.97 -5.90 5.76
CA TYR A 40 -3.81 -6.66 7.00
C TYR A 40 -2.36 -7.07 7.22
N VAL A 41 -1.69 -7.58 6.20
CA VAL A 41 -0.26 -7.94 6.22
C VAL A 41 0.58 -6.68 6.46
N MET A 42 0.36 -5.58 5.75
CA MET A 42 1.10 -4.34 5.98
C MET A 42 0.99 -3.83 7.43
N ILE A 43 -0.16 -4.04 8.08
CA ILE A 43 -0.42 -3.64 9.47
C ILE A 43 0.18 -4.65 10.46
N HIS A 44 -0.05 -5.94 10.26
CA HIS A 44 0.27 -7.00 11.22
C HIS A 44 1.63 -7.67 11.01
N TRP A 45 2.28 -7.50 9.85
CA TRP A 45 3.57 -8.08 9.56
C TRP A 45 4.66 -7.38 10.36
N HIS A 46 4.75 -7.75 11.64
CA HIS A 46 5.81 -7.43 12.57
C HIS A 46 6.76 -8.62 12.63
N PHE A 47 7.59 -8.78 11.61
CA PHE A 47 8.66 -9.79 11.62
C PHE A 47 9.81 -9.28 12.51
N GLY A 48 9.72 -9.50 13.83
CA GLY A 48 10.76 -9.20 14.81
C GLY A 48 10.81 -7.75 15.34
N GLU A 49 12.00 -7.24 15.66
CA GLU A 49 12.24 -5.93 16.32
C GLU A 49 12.37 -4.72 15.38
N VAL A 50 12.43 -4.94 14.06
CA VAL A 50 12.62 -3.86 13.07
C VAL A 50 11.33 -3.57 12.31
N ASN A 51 10.53 -2.71 12.92
CA ASN A 51 9.26 -2.23 12.37
C ASN A 51 9.55 -1.30 11.18
N PHE A 52 9.54 -1.80 9.95
CA PHE A 52 9.74 -1.01 8.71
C PHE A 52 8.87 0.26 8.71
N TYR A 53 7.63 0.14 9.21
CA TYR A 53 6.70 1.25 9.34
C TYR A 53 7.18 2.31 10.36
N ARG A 54 7.68 1.91 11.55
CA ARG A 54 8.24 2.88 12.51
C ARG A 54 9.45 3.60 11.92
N THR A 55 10.35 2.89 11.25
CA THR A 55 11.54 3.50 10.66
C THR A 55 11.17 4.52 9.58
N PHE A 56 10.23 4.18 8.70
CA PHE A 56 9.74 5.06 7.65
C PHE A 56 8.98 6.28 8.22
N LYS A 57 8.04 6.06 9.15
CA LYS A 57 7.31 7.14 9.85
C LYS A 57 8.24 8.07 10.62
N ARG A 58 9.26 7.51 11.30
CA ARG A 58 10.24 8.30 12.07
C ARG A 58 11.03 9.24 11.16
N ARG A 59 11.45 8.78 9.97
CA ARG A 59 12.14 9.64 9.00
C ARG A 59 11.26 10.77 8.48
N GLN A 60 10.00 10.48 8.13
CA GLN A 60 9.06 11.52 7.69
C GLN A 60 8.77 12.56 8.79
N ALA A 61 8.66 12.13 10.05
CA ALA A 61 8.44 13.06 11.15
C ALA A 61 9.66 13.98 11.37
N GLN A 62 10.88 13.44 11.24
CA GLN A 62 12.11 14.23 11.35
C GLN A 62 12.24 15.25 10.23
N GLU A 63 11.96 14.84 8.99
CA GLU A 63 12.03 15.72 7.82
C GLU A 63 11.06 16.90 7.95
N ARG A 64 9.79 16.64 8.31
CA ARG A 64 8.81 17.72 8.55
C ARG A 64 9.23 18.65 9.69
N ALA A 65 9.77 18.12 10.79
CA ALA A 65 10.23 18.94 11.90
C ALA A 65 11.39 19.85 11.50
N GLN A 66 12.34 19.34 10.70
CA GLN A 66 13.46 20.14 10.18
C GLN A 66 12.98 21.26 9.26
N THR A 67 12.09 20.96 8.31
CA THR A 67 11.52 21.97 7.40
C THR A 67 10.78 23.07 8.16
N ILE A 68 10.04 22.70 9.20
CA ILE A 68 9.32 23.67 10.04
C ILE A 68 10.32 24.60 10.74
N VAL A 69 11.34 24.04 11.39
CA VAL A 69 12.37 24.82 12.10
C VAL A 69 13.12 25.73 11.13
N GLU A 70 13.51 25.22 9.96
CA GLU A 70 14.21 26.00 8.93
C GLU A 70 13.36 27.18 8.44
N ASN A 71 12.07 26.96 8.18
CA ASN A 71 11.14 28.02 7.81
C ASN A 71 10.92 29.06 8.92
N TYR A 72 10.98 28.65 10.19
CA TYR A 72 10.93 29.60 11.32
C TYR A 72 12.23 30.42 11.42
N LEU A 73 13.39 29.80 11.21
CA LEU A 73 14.68 30.47 11.26
C LEU A 73 14.86 31.45 10.08
N SER A 74 14.41 31.08 8.87
CA SER A 74 14.46 31.96 7.70
C SER A 74 13.59 33.20 7.89
N LYS A 75 12.33 33.05 8.32
CA LYS A 75 11.45 34.19 8.65
C LYS A 75 12.04 35.10 9.72
N LYS A 76 12.60 34.52 10.78
CA LYS A 76 13.23 35.29 11.86
C LYS A 76 14.48 36.05 11.39
N SER A 77 15.20 35.54 10.40
CA SER A 77 16.36 36.22 9.82
C SER A 77 15.97 37.41 8.94
N GLU A 78 14.83 37.32 8.26
CA GLU A 78 14.27 38.43 7.47
C GLU A 78 13.76 39.57 8.36
N GLU A 79 13.03 39.24 9.44
CA GLU A 79 12.53 40.24 10.41
C GLU A 79 13.63 40.98 11.18
N LYS A 80 14.83 40.39 11.30
CA LYS A 80 15.95 40.99 12.05
C LYS A 80 16.88 41.85 11.18
N ASN A 81 16.81 41.67 9.86
CA ASN A 81 17.59 42.42 8.87
C ASN A 81 16.80 43.59 8.25
N GLN A 82 15.56 43.80 8.70
CA GLN A 82 14.66 44.89 8.34
C GLN A 82 14.53 45.86 9.51
#